data_AF-A0A2G9HRQ7-F1
#
_entry.id   AF-A0A2G9HRQ7-F1
#
_cell.length_a   1.000
_cell.length_b   1.000
_cell.length_c   1.000
_cell.angle_alpha   90.00
_cell.angle_beta   90.00
_cell.angle_gamma   90.00
#
_symmetry.space_group_name_H-M   'P 1'
#
loop_
_entity.id
_entity.type
_entity.pdbx_description
1 polymer ?
#
loop_
_entity_poly.entity_id
_entity_poly.type
_entity_poly.pdbx_seq_one_letter_code
_entity_poly.pdbx_strand_id
1 'polypeptide(L)'
;MSRNSGYSEQVVELDFLYPSEGIHRRWENGYRITSMAATGDQAAFILSIPRRKMIDETQETLRTSAFPSTHVKEKWSKNLYIASICYGRTVC
;
A
#
# COMPACT_ATOMS: atom_id res chain seq x y z
N MET A 1 -11.54 5.35 -13.99
CA MET A 1 -12.29 4.08 -13.81
C MET A 1 -12.23 3.29 -15.11
N SER A 2 -11.91 2.00 -15.07
CA SER A 2 -11.81 1.14 -16.25
C SER A 2 -12.74 -0.07 -16.13
N ARG A 3 -13.16 -0.61 -17.28
CA ARG A 3 -13.80 -1.94 -17.35
C ARG A 3 -12.73 -3.02 -17.33
N ASN A 4 -13.07 -4.21 -16.83
CA ASN A 4 -12.19 -5.39 -16.77
C ASN A 4 -10.86 -5.16 -16.02
N SER A 5 -10.88 -4.38 -14.93
CA SER A 5 -9.69 -4.09 -14.11
C SER A 5 -9.06 -5.30 -13.41
N GLY A 6 -9.72 -6.46 -13.41
CA GLY A 6 -9.27 -7.65 -12.69
C GLY A 6 -9.59 -7.63 -11.19
N TYR A 7 -10.26 -6.58 -10.69
CA TYR A 7 -10.68 -6.46 -9.29
C TYR A 7 -12.18 -6.75 -9.13
N SER A 8 -12.57 -7.35 -8.00
CA SER A 8 -13.97 -7.54 -7.63
C SER A 8 -14.48 -6.34 -6.82
N GLU A 9 -13.67 -5.87 -5.88
CA GLU A 9 -13.98 -4.75 -5.00
C GLU A 9 -12.77 -3.81 -4.91
N GLN A 10 -13.04 -2.52 -4.71
CA GLN A 10 -12.02 -1.51 -4.45
C GLN A 10 -12.52 -0.55 -3.39
N VAL A 11 -11.63 -0.14 -2.48
CA VAL A 11 -11.88 0.83 -1.43
C VAL A 11 -10.75 1.85 -1.38
N VAL A 12 -11.05 3.03 -0.84
CA VAL A 12 -10.07 4.06 -0.55
C VAL A 12 -9.98 4.26 0.96
N GLU A 13 -8.77 4.26 1.50
CA GLU A 13 -8.47 4.71 2.86
C GLU A 13 -7.76 6.08 2.76
N LEU A 14 -8.35 7.10 3.38
CA LEU A 14 -7.86 8.48 3.40
C LEU A 14 -7.51 8.89 4.83
N ASP A 15 -6.34 9.50 5.03
CA ASP A 15 -5.88 9.95 6.36
C ASP A 15 -4.90 11.13 6.27
N PHE A 16 -4.81 11.94 7.31
CA PHE A 16 -3.88 13.07 7.43
C PHE A 16 -2.50 12.67 7.97
N LEU A 17 -2.40 11.55 8.69
CA LEU A 17 -1.18 11.10 9.38
C LEU A 17 -0.61 9.86 8.70
N TYR A 18 -1.40 8.79 8.59
CA TYR A 18 -1.16 7.53 7.86
C TYR A 18 -2.19 6.48 8.32
N PRO A 19 -2.99 5.85 7.43
CA PRO A 19 -4.08 4.97 7.84
C PRO A 19 -3.61 3.54 8.17
N SER A 20 -2.71 3.37 9.15
CA SER A 20 -2.18 2.02 9.49
C SER A 20 -3.28 1.04 9.87
N GLU A 21 -4.21 1.45 10.73
CA GLU A 21 -5.30 0.60 11.21
C GLU A 21 -6.26 0.21 10.08
N GLY A 22 -6.59 1.18 9.22
CA GLY A 22 -7.43 0.95 8.03
C GLY A 22 -6.79 -0.08 7.12
N ILE A 23 -5.50 0.08 6.79
CA ILE A 23 -4.76 -0.85 5.92
C ILE A 23 -4.74 -2.27 6.52
N HIS A 24 -4.42 -2.44 7.80
CA HIS A 24 -4.38 -3.76 8.43
C HIS A 24 -5.76 -4.43 8.41
N ARG A 25 -6.81 -3.70 8.80
CA ARG A 25 -8.18 -4.22 8.75
C ARG A 25 -8.58 -4.63 7.34
N ARG A 26 -8.15 -3.91 6.32
CA ARG A 26 -8.44 -4.26 4.91
C ARG A 26 -7.64 -5.49 4.46
N TRP A 27 -6.37 -5.62 4.86
CA TRP A 27 -5.56 -6.81 4.59
C TRP A 27 -6.17 -8.09 5.16
N GLU A 28 -6.74 -8.04 6.38
CA GLU A 28 -7.47 -9.15 7.01
C GLU A 28 -8.71 -9.57 6.20
N ASN A 29 -9.33 -8.60 5.53
CA ASN A 29 -10.49 -8.82 4.66
C ASN A 29 -10.11 -9.14 3.20
N GLY A 30 -8.85 -9.49 2.94
CA GLY A 30 -8.39 -9.94 1.62
C GLY A 30 -8.13 -8.84 0.59
N TYR A 31 -8.21 -7.57 1.00
CA TYR A 31 -7.79 -6.47 0.15
C TYR A 31 -6.26 -6.41 0.06
N ARG A 32 -5.74 -5.82 -1.02
CA ARG A 32 -4.32 -5.53 -1.24
C ARG A 32 -4.14 -4.12 -1.77
N ILE A 33 -3.08 -3.44 -1.35
CA ILE A 33 -2.74 -2.12 -1.85
C ILE A 33 -2.39 -2.24 -3.32
N THR A 34 -3.06 -1.46 -4.15
CA THR A 34 -2.87 -1.43 -5.61
C THR A 34 -2.44 -0.08 -6.14
N SER A 35 -2.67 0.99 -5.38
CA SER A 35 -2.20 2.34 -5.71
C SER A 35 -2.13 3.18 -4.45
N MET A 36 -1.25 4.17 -4.45
CA MET A 36 -1.06 5.10 -3.34
C MET A 36 -0.74 6.49 -3.88
N ALA A 37 -1.20 7.51 -3.19
CA ALA A 37 -0.83 8.89 -3.43
C ALA A 37 -0.72 9.63 -2.08
N ALA A 38 0.10 10.67 -2.04
CA ALA A 38 0.23 11.51 -0.87
C ALA A 38 0.42 12.98 -1.28
N THR A 39 -0.03 13.87 -0.41
CA THR A 39 0.18 15.32 -0.47
C THR A 39 0.94 15.77 0.79
N GLY A 40 1.07 17.08 0.99
CA GLY A 40 1.67 17.63 2.21
C GLY A 40 0.79 17.48 3.46
N ASP A 41 -0.45 17.05 3.31
CA ASP A 41 -1.45 17.00 4.37
C ASP A 41 -2.21 15.67 4.42
N GLN A 42 -2.24 14.89 3.34
CA GLN A 42 -3.06 13.68 3.24
C GLN A 42 -2.31 12.53 2.57
N ALA A 43 -2.73 11.31 2.87
CA ALA A 43 -2.35 10.12 2.15
C ALA A 43 -3.62 9.33 1.76
N ALA A 44 -3.60 8.79 0.55
CA ALA A 44 -4.69 8.01 -0.03
C ALA A 44 -4.18 6.66 -0.50
N PHE A 45 -4.86 5.60 -0.08
CA PHE A 45 -4.52 4.22 -0.43
C PHE A 45 -5.71 3.58 -1.12
N ILE A 46 -5.50 3.10 -2.34
CA ILE A 46 -6.49 2.28 -3.04
C ILE A 46 -6.16 0.82 -2.76
N LEU A 47 -7.08 0.14 -2.09
CA LEU A 47 -7.00 -1.28 -1.85
C LEU A 47 -8.05 -2.02 -2.66
N SER A 48 -7.66 -3.15 -3.24
CA SER A 48 -8.50 -3.93 -4.15
C SER A 48 -8.48 -5.41 -3.80
N ILE A 49 -9.58 -6.11 -4.07
CA ILE A 49 -9.62 -7.58 -4.04
C ILE A 49 -9.41 -8.09 -5.47
N PRO A 50 -8.32 -8.80 -5.78
CA PRO A 50 -8.11 -9.40 -7.09
C PRO A 50 -9.09 -10.56 -7.33
N ARG A 51 -9.71 -10.61 -8.51
CA ARG A 51 -10.64 -11.70 -8.89
C ARG A 51 -9.95 -13.05 -9.00
N ARG A 52 -8.65 -13.05 -9.32
CA ARG A 52 -7.81 -14.24 -9.32
C ARG A 52 -7.03 -14.28 -8.01
N LYS A 53 -7.19 -15.36 -7.25
CA LYS A 53 -6.42 -15.60 -6.03
C LYS A 53 -4.94 -15.69 -6.39
N MET A 54 -4.15 -14.77 -5.87
CA MET A 54 -2.70 -14.80 -5.99
C MET A 54 -2.15 -15.66 -4.85
N ILE A 55 -1.21 -16.55 -5.20
CA ILE A 55 -0.58 -17.45 -4.25
C ILE A 55 0.53 -16.67 -3.56
N ASP A 56 0.51 -16.64 -2.22
CA ASP A 56 1.53 -16.00 -1.39
C ASP A 56 1.68 -14.47 -1.57
N GLU A 57 0.57 -13.73 -1.42
CA GLU A 57 0.63 -12.27 -1.37
C GLU A 57 0.90 -11.75 0.04
N THR A 58 2.18 -11.60 0.34
CA THR A 58 2.66 -10.79 1.45
C THR A 58 2.88 -9.35 0.97
N GLN A 59 2.24 -8.39 1.64
CA GLN A 59 2.48 -6.96 1.44
C GLN A 59 2.94 -6.33 2.76
N GLU A 60 3.85 -5.39 2.65
CA GLU A 60 4.31 -4.58 3.76
C GLU A 60 4.37 -3.11 3.35
N THR A 61 4.32 -2.22 4.34
CA THR A 61 4.38 -0.77 4.13
C THR A 61 5.43 -0.18 5.06
N LEU A 62 6.14 0.84 4.57
CA LEU A 62 7.11 1.60 5.34
C LEU A 62 6.84 3.09 5.16
N ARG A 63 6.71 3.81 6.29
CA ARG A 63 6.72 5.27 6.33
C ARG A 63 8.05 5.73 6.91
N THR A 64 8.80 6.55 6.18
CA THR A 64 10.12 7.04 6.60
C THR A 64 10.36 8.45 6.05
N SER A 65 11.13 9.26 6.78
CA SER A 65 11.64 10.56 6.31
C SER A 65 13.02 10.43 5.63
N ALA A 66 13.78 9.38 5.95
CA ALA A 66 15.07 9.09 5.35
C ALA A 66 14.94 8.16 4.13
N PHE A 67 15.90 8.23 3.21
CA PHE A 67 15.95 7.33 2.05
C PHE A 67 16.10 5.87 2.50
N PRO A 68 15.17 4.95 2.14
CA PRO A 68 15.05 3.62 2.77
C PRO A 68 16.01 2.55 2.23
N SER A 69 17.25 2.90 1.84
CA SER A 69 18.15 1.96 1.15
C SER A 69 18.43 0.67 1.93
N THR A 70 18.62 0.76 3.25
CA THR A 70 18.85 -0.41 4.11
C THR A 70 17.62 -1.32 4.15
N HIS A 71 16.44 -0.75 4.39
CA HIS A 71 15.20 -1.52 4.46
C HIS A 71 14.87 -2.19 3.13
N VAL A 72 15.05 -1.46 2.02
CA VAL A 72 14.83 -1.99 0.67
C VAL A 72 15.74 -3.19 0.38
N LYS A 73 17.04 -3.10 0.72
CA LYS A 73 17.98 -4.22 0.56
C LYS A 73 17.59 -5.44 1.39
N GLU A 74 17.11 -5.23 2.61
CA GLU A 74 16.63 -6.32 3.48
C GLU A 74 15.36 -6.99 2.91
N LYS A 75 14.43 -6.21 2.33
CA LYS A 75 13.22 -6.77 1.73
C LYS A 75 13.51 -7.51 0.43
N TRP A 76 14.43 -7.02 -0.39
CA TRP A 76 14.89 -7.74 -1.58
C TRP A 76 15.51 -9.10 -1.25
N SER A 77 16.29 -9.24 -0.16
CA SER A 77 16.85 -10.54 0.23
C SER A 77 15.80 -11.55 0.71
N LYS A 78 14.61 -11.06 1.07
CA LYS A 78 13.43 -11.87 1.43
C LYS A 78 12.48 -12.10 0.24
N ASN A 79 12.89 -11.75 -0.98
CA ASN A 79 12.08 -11.84 -2.20
C ASN A 79 10.81 -10.96 -2.21
N LEU A 80 10.80 -9.88 -1.43
CA LEU A 80 9.81 -8.80 -1.55
C LEU A 80 10.34 -7.69 -2.46
N TYR A 81 9.47 -7.04 -3.21
CA TYR A 81 9.82 -5.97 -4.14
C TYR A 81 9.01 -4.71 -3.87
N ILE A 82 9.52 -3.58 -4.34
CA ILE A 82 8.81 -2.29 -4.26
C ILE A 82 7.70 -2.30 -5.29
N ALA A 83 6.45 -2.20 -4.83
CA ALA A 83 5.27 -2.14 -5.70
C ALA A 83 4.79 -0.70 -5.95
N SER A 84 4.95 0.19 -4.97
CA SER A 84 4.53 1.58 -5.05
C SER A 84 5.35 2.45 -4.10
N ILE A 85 5.54 3.72 -4.46
CA ILE A 85 6.13 4.77 -3.62
C ILE A 85 5.30 6.04 -3.83
N CYS A 86 4.96 6.73 -2.75
CA CYS A 86 4.47 8.10 -2.79
C CYS A 86 5.28 8.96 -1.81
N TYR A 87 5.41 10.24 -2.12
CA TYR A 87 6.09 11.21 -1.26
C TYR A 87 5.09 12.26 -0.79
N GLY A 88 5.20 12.62 0.48
CA GLY A 88 4.34 13.61 1.14
C GLY A 88 5.01 14.13 2.40
N ARG A 89 4.31 14.95 3.16
CA ARG A 89 4.82 15.42 4.46
C ARG A 89 4.57 14.34 5.51
N THR A 90 5.63 13.86 6.13
CA THR A 90 5.50 13.00 7.32
C THR A 90 5.32 13.92 8.53
N VAL A 91 4.28 13.69 9.33
CA VAL A 91 4.11 14.40 10.60
C VAL A 91 5.10 13.80 11.60
N CYS A 92 5.99 14.64 12.13
CA CYS A 92 6.97 14.28 13.15
C CYS A 92 6.34 14.24 14.54
#